data_AF-A0A5N4APA1-F1
#
_entry.id   AF-A0A5N4APA1-F1
#
_cell.length_a   1.000
_cell.length_b   1.000
_cell.length_c   1.000
_cell.angle_alpha   90.00
_cell.angle_beta   90.00
_cell.angle_gamma   90.00
#
_symmetry.space_group_name_H-M   'P 1'
#
loop_
_entity.id
_entity.type
_entity.pdbx_description
1 polymer ?
#
loop_
_entity_poly.entity_id
_entity_poly.type
_entity_poly.pdbx_seq_one_letter_code
_entity_poly.pdbx_strand_id
1 'polypeptide(L)'
;MEEIDRSLNRAVHALGFKFKKDSNRRALIEKPNIAEMRTKFLRQYMQEIRSSSRRPIVFMDETWIYSKGNPGKSWQDEDLKSVRKPAGYDGKRFIIVHAGTSTGFIQNASLLFVSKSLKEDYHGEMNGDLFKKWLINNLLNNLEEPSLIVIDNAPYHSTLEKLPTSSWTKGDMVAGLTRRNIPFDSTLFKPEL
;
A
#
# COMPACT_ATOMS: atom_id res chain seq x y z
N MET A 1 -8.54 -50.79 17.12
CA MET A 1 -9.97 -50.49 16.90
C MET A 1 -10.07 -48.98 16.76
N GLU A 2 -9.70 -48.50 15.57
CA GLU A 2 -9.74 -47.09 15.15
C GLU A 2 -11.16 -46.80 14.65
N GLU A 3 -11.93 -46.01 15.39
CA GLU A 3 -13.24 -45.55 14.94
C GLU A 3 -13.48 -44.09 15.36
N ILE A 4 -12.59 -43.19 14.94
CA ILE A 4 -12.85 -41.75 14.95
C ILE A 4 -12.33 -41.15 13.63
N ASP A 5 -13.00 -41.47 12.52
CA ASP A 5 -12.89 -40.63 11.30
C ASP A 5 -14.11 -40.76 10.37
N ARG A 6 -15.32 -40.53 10.91
CA ARG A 6 -16.57 -40.44 10.11
C ARG A 6 -17.56 -39.35 10.55
N SER A 7 -17.26 -38.53 11.55
CA SER A 7 -18.25 -37.65 12.19
C SER A 7 -18.17 -36.17 11.82
N LEU A 8 -16.97 -35.58 11.64
CA LEU A 8 -16.85 -34.13 11.43
C LEU A 8 -17.04 -33.70 9.97
N ASN A 9 -16.35 -34.34 9.02
CA ASN A 9 -16.42 -33.96 7.61
C ASN A 9 -17.86 -34.02 7.07
N ARG A 10 -18.59 -35.10 7.41
CA ARG A 10 -20.00 -35.26 7.05
C ARG A 10 -20.89 -34.22 7.73
N ALA A 11 -20.65 -33.90 9.00
CA ALA A 11 -21.42 -32.88 9.72
C ALA A 11 -21.21 -31.48 9.11
N VAL A 12 -19.97 -31.11 8.81
CA VAL A 12 -19.63 -29.81 8.20
C VAL A 12 -20.28 -29.66 6.82
N HIS A 13 -20.25 -30.72 6.01
CA HIS A 13 -20.95 -30.72 4.72
C HIS A 13 -22.48 -30.73 4.86
N ALA A 14 -23.04 -31.46 5.83
CA ALA A 14 -24.48 -31.47 6.10
C ALA A 14 -25.00 -30.10 6.58
N LEU A 15 -24.15 -29.32 7.27
CA LEU A 15 -24.42 -27.94 7.65
C LEU A 15 -24.26 -26.94 6.49
N GLY A 16 -23.90 -27.40 5.29
CA GLY A 16 -23.79 -26.57 4.08
C GLY A 16 -22.43 -25.90 3.88
N PHE A 17 -21.43 -26.18 4.72
CA PHE A 17 -20.10 -25.61 4.57
C PHE A 17 -19.30 -26.28 3.44
N LYS A 18 -18.52 -25.46 2.75
CA LYS A 18 -17.62 -25.86 1.66
C LYS A 18 -16.24 -25.27 1.92
N PHE A 19 -15.19 -26.08 1.74
CA PHE A 19 -13.81 -25.60 1.83
C PHE A 19 -13.43 -24.85 0.55
N LYS A 20 -13.46 -23.51 0.59
CA LYS A 20 -13.28 -22.66 -0.59
C LYS A 20 -12.29 -21.52 -0.34
N LYS A 21 -11.88 -20.84 -1.41
CA LYS A 21 -10.92 -19.73 -1.33
C LYS A 21 -11.55 -18.55 -0.61
N ASP A 22 -10.82 -17.95 0.32
CA ASP A 22 -11.22 -16.69 0.95
C ASP A 22 -11.01 -15.57 -0.08
N SER A 23 -12.11 -15.03 -0.61
CA SER A 23 -12.06 -13.94 -1.59
C SER A 23 -13.13 -12.90 -1.29
N ASN A 24 -12.69 -11.77 -0.75
CA ASN A 24 -13.55 -10.60 -0.57
C ASN A 24 -13.70 -9.75 -1.84
N ARG A 25 -13.04 -10.12 -2.95
CA ARG A 25 -13.10 -9.40 -4.22
C ARG A 25 -14.39 -9.75 -4.95
N ARG A 26 -15.31 -8.78 -5.06
CA ARG A 26 -16.65 -8.97 -5.66
C ARG A 26 -16.73 -8.56 -7.14
N ALA A 27 -16.02 -7.51 -7.53
CA ALA A 27 -15.78 -7.12 -8.92
C ALA A 27 -14.65 -6.09 -8.96
N LEU A 28 -13.81 -6.12 -9.99
CA LEU A 28 -12.85 -5.06 -10.30
C LEU A 28 -13.39 -4.31 -11.51
N ILE A 29 -13.91 -3.11 -11.29
CA ILE A 29 -14.33 -2.21 -12.38
C ILE A 29 -13.35 -1.05 -12.38
N GLU A 30 -12.54 -0.96 -13.44
CA GLU A 30 -11.67 0.18 -13.66
C GLU A 30 -12.52 1.40 -14.03
N LYS A 31 -12.31 2.52 -13.34
CA LYS A 31 -12.99 3.78 -13.68
C LYS A 31 -12.34 4.38 -14.94
N PRO A 32 -13.10 5.06 -15.83
CA PRO A 32 -12.55 5.65 -17.06
C PRO A 32 -11.34 6.56 -16.83
N ASN A 33 -11.36 7.37 -15.77
CA ASN A 33 -10.24 8.25 -15.42
C ASN A 33 -8.98 7.46 -15.00
N ILE A 34 -9.13 6.30 -14.36
CA ILE A 34 -8.02 5.40 -14.00
C ILE A 34 -7.44 4.77 -15.28
N ALA A 35 -8.29 4.35 -16.21
CA ALA A 35 -7.87 3.82 -17.50
C ALA A 35 -7.08 4.87 -18.31
N GLU A 36 -7.50 6.13 -18.27
CA GLU A 36 -6.78 7.24 -18.91
C GLU A 36 -5.40 7.46 -18.27
N MET A 37 -5.32 7.51 -16.93
CA MET A 37 -4.04 7.65 -16.21
C MET A 37 -3.09 6.49 -16.51
N ARG A 38 -3.58 5.26 -16.52
CA ARG A 38 -2.81 4.08 -16.90
C ARG A 38 -2.31 4.18 -18.34
N THR A 39 -3.14 4.65 -19.27
CA THR A 39 -2.74 4.86 -20.67
C THR A 39 -1.62 5.88 -20.79
N LYS A 40 -1.70 7.00 -20.05
CA LYS A 40 -0.64 8.03 -20.02
C LYS A 40 0.67 7.45 -19.48
N PHE A 41 0.60 6.75 -18.35
CA PHE A 41 1.76 6.07 -17.75
C PHE A 41 2.40 5.09 -18.73
N LEU A 42 1.62 4.19 -19.34
CA LEU A 42 2.14 3.19 -20.28
C LEU A 42 2.80 3.83 -21.50
N ARG A 43 2.24 4.92 -22.04
CA ARG A 43 2.86 5.66 -23.15
C ARG A 43 4.21 6.23 -22.77
N GLN A 44 4.32 6.87 -21.60
CA GLN A 44 5.59 7.41 -21.10
C GLN A 44 6.62 6.30 -20.83
N TYR A 45 6.18 5.22 -20.19
CA TYR A 45 7.00 4.05 -19.93
C TYR A 45 7.54 3.43 -21.24
N MET A 46 6.70 3.29 -22.26
CA MET A 46 7.11 2.79 -23.57
C MET A 46 8.08 3.73 -24.28
N GLN A 47 7.96 5.05 -24.11
CA GLN A 47 8.91 6.02 -24.64
C GLN A 47 10.29 5.85 -24.00
N GLU A 48 10.35 5.70 -22.66
CA GLU A 48 11.61 5.47 -21.95
C GLU A 48 12.30 4.18 -22.41
N ILE A 49 11.53 3.08 -22.54
CA ILE A 49 12.10 1.78 -22.95
C ILE A 49 12.61 1.80 -24.38
N ARG A 50 11.97 2.55 -25.27
CA ARG A 50 12.36 2.66 -26.68
C ARG A 50 13.43 3.74 -26.92
N SER A 51 13.78 4.52 -25.91
CA SER A 51 14.80 5.56 -26.03
C SER A 51 16.19 4.97 -26.22
N SER A 52 17.00 5.61 -27.07
CA SER A 52 18.43 5.31 -27.20
C SER A 52 19.21 5.60 -25.92
N SER A 53 18.68 6.47 -25.05
CA SER A 53 19.25 6.84 -23.74
C SER A 53 18.41 6.29 -22.58
N ARG A 54 17.98 5.02 -22.68
CA ARG A 54 17.12 4.37 -21.68
C ARG A 54 17.80 4.32 -20.31
N ARG A 55 17.11 4.82 -19.29
CA ARG A 55 17.50 4.66 -17.88
C ARG A 55 17.10 3.27 -17.35
N PRO A 56 17.90 2.66 -16.47
CA PRO A 56 17.47 1.51 -15.69
C PRO A 56 16.18 1.84 -14.93
N ILE A 57 15.18 0.95 -15.06
CA ILE A 57 13.90 1.11 -14.39
C ILE A 57 13.92 0.29 -13.11
N VAL A 58 13.62 0.98 -12.02
CA VAL A 58 13.58 0.44 -10.66
C VAL A 58 12.14 0.42 -10.22
N PHE A 59 11.62 -0.75 -9.91
CA PHE A 59 10.33 -0.90 -9.27
C PHE A 59 10.54 -1.09 -7.78
N MET A 60 9.72 -0.45 -6.97
CA MET A 60 9.68 -0.69 -5.54
C MET A 60 8.24 -0.91 -5.10
N ASP A 61 8.08 -1.67 -4.03
CA ASP A 61 6.77 -1.92 -3.43
C ASP A 61 6.91 -2.23 -1.94
N GLU A 62 5.80 -2.08 -1.23
CA GLU A 62 5.64 -2.54 0.14
C GLU A 62 4.73 -3.76 0.19
N THR A 63 5.20 -4.80 0.87
CA THR A 63 4.39 -5.99 1.12
C THR A 63 4.45 -6.40 2.58
N TRP A 64 3.59 -7.33 2.96
CA TRP A 64 3.58 -7.87 4.31
C TRP A 64 3.31 -9.36 4.32
N ILE A 65 3.89 -10.03 5.30
CA ILE A 65 3.61 -11.42 5.63
C ILE A 65 3.12 -11.51 7.07
N TYR A 66 2.12 -12.35 7.30
CA TYR A 66 1.62 -12.63 8.64
C TYR A 66 2.52 -13.65 9.34
N SER A 67 2.74 -13.47 10.65
CA SER A 67 3.56 -14.38 11.46
C SER A 67 3.00 -15.80 11.53
N LYS A 68 1.68 -15.98 11.34
CA LYS A 68 1.03 -17.29 11.30
C LYS A 68 0.70 -17.75 9.87
N GLY A 69 1.23 -17.06 8.86
CA GLY A 69 0.89 -17.29 7.45
C GLY A 69 -0.49 -16.77 7.08
N ASN A 70 -0.88 -16.96 5.82
CA ASN A 70 -2.20 -16.58 5.31
C ASN A 70 -2.86 -17.79 4.62
N PRO A 71 -3.56 -18.66 5.36
CA PRO A 71 -4.31 -19.74 4.74
C PRO A 71 -5.37 -19.12 3.81
N GLY A 72 -5.20 -19.33 2.50
CA GLY A 72 -6.06 -18.75 1.47
C GLY A 72 -7.39 -19.48 1.26
N LYS A 73 -7.67 -20.50 2.07
CA LYS A 73 -8.92 -21.27 2.05
C LYS A 73 -9.43 -21.47 3.47
N SER A 74 -10.74 -21.41 3.64
CA SER A 74 -11.43 -21.71 4.89
C SER A 74 -12.74 -22.45 4.60
N TRP A 75 -13.33 -23.04 5.64
CA TRP A 75 -14.67 -23.63 5.58
C TRP A 75 -15.69 -22.49 5.65
N GLN A 76 -16.46 -22.33 4.58
CA GLN A 76 -17.41 -21.23 4.41
C GLN A 76 -18.76 -21.78 4.00
N ASP A 77 -19.84 -21.22 4.50
CA ASP A 77 -21.21 -21.46 4.02
C ASP A 77 -21.56 -20.47 2.88
N GLU A 78 -22.84 -20.32 2.55
CA GLU A 78 -23.29 -19.33 1.55
C GLU A 78 -23.49 -17.92 2.12
N ASP A 79 -23.34 -17.72 3.44
CA ASP A 79 -23.40 -16.40 4.07
C ASP A 79 -22.11 -15.61 3.80
N LEU A 80 -22.27 -14.36 3.37
CA LEU A 80 -21.19 -13.40 3.16
C LEU A 80 -20.39 -13.08 4.44
N LYS A 81 -20.94 -13.39 5.63
CA LYS A 81 -20.27 -13.19 6.92
C LYS A 81 -19.27 -14.28 7.29
N SER A 82 -19.32 -15.47 6.66
CA SER A 82 -18.43 -16.60 7.02
C SER A 82 -16.97 -16.41 6.60
N VAL A 83 -16.66 -15.34 5.86
CA VAL A 83 -15.30 -15.03 5.35
C VAL A 83 -14.49 -14.12 6.30
N ARG A 84 -15.05 -13.69 7.43
CA ARG A 84 -14.36 -12.75 8.33
C ARG A 84 -13.60 -13.46 9.44
N LYS A 85 -12.27 -13.47 9.31
CA LYS A 85 -11.35 -13.84 10.40
C LYS A 85 -11.48 -12.82 11.55
N PRO A 86 -11.43 -13.24 12.82
CA PRO A 86 -11.38 -12.30 13.94
C PRO A 86 -10.07 -11.50 13.93
N ALA A 87 -10.09 -10.30 14.51
CA ALA A 87 -8.90 -9.45 14.59
C ALA A 87 -7.74 -10.18 15.30
N GLY A 88 -6.52 -10.09 14.74
CA GLY A 88 -5.33 -10.75 15.28
C GLY A 88 -5.23 -12.26 14.99
N TYR A 89 -6.19 -12.84 14.24
CA TYR A 89 -6.15 -14.27 13.87
C TYR A 89 -4.83 -14.67 13.20
N ASP A 90 -4.39 -13.90 12.18
CA ASP A 90 -3.18 -14.17 11.42
C ASP A 90 -1.87 -13.71 12.14
N GLY A 91 -1.99 -13.08 13.32
CA GLY A 91 -0.84 -12.63 14.12
C GLY A 91 -0.23 -11.30 13.66
N LYS A 92 1.03 -11.04 14.07
CA LYS A 92 1.75 -9.81 13.71
C LYS A 92 2.12 -9.84 12.22
N ARG A 93 2.31 -8.66 11.62
CA ARG A 93 2.81 -8.54 10.26
C ARG A 93 4.30 -8.24 10.26
N PHE A 94 5.03 -8.85 9.35
CA PHE A 94 6.36 -8.41 8.96
C PHE A 94 6.18 -7.62 7.66
N ILE A 95 6.52 -6.34 7.70
CA ILE A 95 6.44 -5.41 6.59
C ILE A 95 7.80 -5.40 5.90
N ILE A 96 7.79 -5.57 4.58
CA ILE A 96 8.96 -5.63 3.73
C ILE A 96 8.82 -4.50 2.70
N VAL A 97 9.86 -3.68 2.61
CA VAL A 97 10.00 -2.65 1.58
C VAL A 97 11.28 -2.95 0.82
N HIS A 98 11.17 -3.06 -0.50
CA HIS A 98 12.33 -3.34 -1.34
C HIS A 98 12.16 -2.74 -2.74
N ALA A 99 13.28 -2.48 -3.39
CA ALA A 99 13.36 -2.09 -4.79
C ALA A 99 14.19 -3.07 -5.64
N GLY A 100 13.87 -3.22 -6.92
CA GLY A 100 14.59 -4.07 -7.86
C GLY A 100 14.43 -3.63 -9.30
N THR A 101 15.30 -4.14 -10.15
CA THR A 101 15.32 -3.92 -11.60
C THR A 101 15.07 -5.25 -12.33
N SER A 102 15.15 -5.25 -13.67
CA SER A 102 15.09 -6.49 -14.45
C SER A 102 16.24 -7.48 -14.16
N THR A 103 17.33 -7.03 -13.51
CA THR A 103 18.50 -7.87 -13.22
C THR A 103 18.51 -8.39 -11.78
N GLY A 104 17.58 -7.94 -10.93
CA GLY A 104 17.46 -8.40 -9.55
C GLY A 104 17.21 -7.27 -8.56
N PHE A 105 17.30 -7.62 -7.28
CA PHE A 105 17.12 -6.68 -6.18
C PHE A 105 18.34 -5.77 -5.99
N ILE A 106 18.08 -4.52 -5.61
CA ILE A 106 19.15 -3.56 -5.29
C ILE A 106 19.78 -3.94 -3.95
N GLN A 107 21.09 -4.15 -3.93
CA GLN A 107 21.79 -4.55 -2.72
C GLN A 107 21.62 -3.48 -1.62
N ASN A 108 21.41 -3.92 -0.37
CA ASN A 108 21.20 -3.05 0.81
C ASN A 108 19.96 -2.14 0.77
N ALA A 109 19.07 -2.31 -0.22
CA ALA A 109 17.82 -1.57 -0.32
C ALA A 109 16.66 -2.18 0.48
N SER A 110 16.83 -3.37 1.07
CA SER A 110 15.76 -4.02 1.86
C SER A 110 15.53 -3.31 3.20
N LEU A 111 14.27 -3.11 3.56
CA LEU A 111 13.85 -2.74 4.91
C LEU A 111 12.79 -3.74 5.40
N LEU A 112 13.04 -4.32 6.58
CA LEU A 112 12.15 -5.27 7.25
C LEU A 112 11.83 -4.75 8.65
N PHE A 113 10.55 -4.67 9.00
CA PHE A 113 10.12 -4.34 10.36
C PHE A 113 8.81 -5.02 10.75
N VAL A 114 8.55 -5.13 12.05
CA VAL A 114 7.37 -5.81 12.58
C VAL A 114 6.29 -4.80 12.95
N SER A 115 5.04 -5.15 12.68
CA SER A 115 3.89 -4.35 13.09
C SER A 115 3.83 -4.19 14.61
N LYS A 116 3.58 -2.95 15.05
CA LYS A 116 3.28 -2.63 16.45
C LYS A 116 1.84 -2.98 16.80
N SER A 117 0.95 -3.00 15.80
CA SER A 117 -0.47 -3.31 15.93
C SER A 117 -0.84 -4.70 15.38
N LEU A 118 -1.89 -5.30 15.95
CA LEU A 118 -2.55 -6.52 15.47
C LEU A 118 -3.80 -6.22 14.62
N LYS A 119 -4.12 -4.94 14.40
CA LYS A 119 -5.29 -4.51 13.61
C LYS A 119 -5.03 -4.58 12.11
N GLU A 120 -6.10 -4.65 11.32
CA GLU A 120 -6.00 -4.81 9.87
C GLU A 120 -5.42 -3.60 9.14
N ASP A 121 -5.55 -2.39 9.68
CA ASP A 121 -5.06 -1.15 9.06
C ASP A 121 -3.57 -0.92 9.36
N TYR A 122 -2.72 -1.19 8.36
CA TYR A 122 -1.26 -1.08 8.44
C TYR A 122 -0.73 0.24 7.88
N HIS A 123 -1.57 1.06 7.24
CA HIS A 123 -1.14 2.31 6.59
C HIS A 123 -0.59 3.35 7.59
N GLY A 124 -0.72 3.12 8.90
CA GLY A 124 -0.08 3.93 9.95
C GLY A 124 1.35 3.53 10.30
N GLU A 125 1.83 2.36 9.89
CA GLU A 125 3.14 1.84 10.33
C GLU A 125 4.26 2.14 9.34
N MET A 126 4.00 2.03 8.04
CA MET A 126 4.83 2.64 7.00
C MET A 126 4.37 4.09 6.83
N ASN A 127 5.06 5.02 7.49
CA ASN A 127 4.76 6.44 7.41
C ASN A 127 5.76 7.18 6.52
N GLY A 128 5.43 8.42 6.16
CA GLY A 128 6.23 9.22 5.24
C GLY A 128 7.67 9.48 5.71
N ASP A 129 7.90 9.59 7.02
CA ASP A 129 9.25 9.77 7.58
C ASP A 129 10.09 8.50 7.44
N LEU A 130 9.49 7.33 7.72
CA LEU A 130 10.16 6.05 7.55
C LEU A 130 10.45 5.78 6.07
N PHE A 131 9.49 6.05 5.19
CA PHE A 131 9.66 5.97 3.74
C PHE A 131 10.79 6.88 3.26
N LYS A 132 10.81 8.14 3.68
CA LYS A 132 11.86 9.10 3.30
C LYS A 132 13.24 8.66 3.79
N LYS A 133 13.35 8.19 5.03
CA LYS A 133 14.60 7.65 5.58
C LYS A 133 15.09 6.45 4.78
N TRP A 134 14.20 5.51 4.46
CA TRP A 134 14.53 4.36 3.62
C TRP A 134 14.94 4.76 2.21
N LEU A 135 14.18 5.64 1.56
CA LEU A 135 14.44 6.13 0.21
C LEU A 135 15.85 6.72 0.13
N ILE A 136 16.21 7.61 1.06
CA ILE A 136 17.53 8.27 1.07
C ILE A 136 18.63 7.30 1.49
N ASN A 137 18.48 6.63 2.63
CA ASN A 137 19.58 5.92 3.26
C ASN A 137 19.85 4.55 2.63
N ASN A 138 18.82 3.89 2.11
CA ASN A 138 18.89 2.52 1.60
C ASN A 138 18.78 2.49 0.08
N LEU A 139 17.76 3.13 -0.52
CA LEU A 139 17.55 3.02 -1.96
C LEU A 139 18.54 3.89 -2.75
N LEU A 140 18.48 5.22 -2.58
CA LEU A 140 19.26 6.16 -3.39
C LEU A 140 20.77 5.96 -3.23
N ASN A 141 21.24 5.67 -2.01
CA ASN A 141 22.67 5.39 -1.75
C ASN A 141 23.21 4.14 -2.44
N ASN A 142 22.35 3.19 -2.82
CA ASN A 142 22.75 1.94 -3.47
C ASN A 142 22.26 1.88 -4.93
N LEU A 143 21.77 2.99 -5.47
CA LEU A 143 21.16 3.05 -6.79
C LEU A 143 22.11 3.73 -7.80
N GLU A 144 22.25 3.13 -8.98
CA GLU A 144 23.01 3.72 -10.06
C GLU A 144 22.25 4.91 -10.68
N GLU A 145 22.96 6.00 -10.93
CA GLU A 145 22.43 7.18 -11.61
C GLU A 145 22.93 7.26 -13.06
N PRO A 146 22.07 7.64 -14.02
CA PRO A 146 20.66 8.00 -13.87
C PRO A 146 19.73 6.77 -13.89
N SER A 147 18.67 6.77 -13.07
CA SER A 147 17.65 5.72 -13.04
C SER A 147 16.23 6.29 -12.98
N LEU A 148 15.23 5.47 -13.31
CA LEU A 148 13.82 5.81 -13.21
C LEU A 148 13.15 4.93 -12.15
N ILE A 149 12.67 5.55 -11.08
CA ILE A 149 11.97 4.87 -9.99
C ILE A 149 10.46 4.89 -10.27
N VAL A 150 9.84 3.71 -10.28
CA VAL A 150 8.40 3.52 -10.36
C VAL A 150 7.88 3.15 -8.98
N ILE A 151 6.96 3.96 -8.48
CA ILE A 151 6.28 3.79 -7.20
C ILE A 151 4.76 3.78 -7.41
N ASP A 152 4.02 3.20 -6.47
CA ASP A 152 2.57 3.34 -6.45
C ASP A 152 2.16 4.75 -5.97
N ASN A 153 0.87 5.03 -5.87
CA ASN A 153 0.36 6.32 -5.40
C ASN A 153 -0.15 6.25 -3.95
N ALA A 154 0.61 5.64 -3.04
CA ALA A 154 0.27 5.66 -1.63
C ALA A 154 0.43 7.07 -1.02
N PRO A 155 -0.51 7.52 -0.16
CA PRO A 155 -0.49 8.89 0.39
C PRO A 155 0.82 9.28 1.10
N TYR A 156 1.52 8.33 1.70
CA TYR A 156 2.77 8.59 2.44
C TYR A 156 3.99 8.77 1.53
N HIS A 157 3.93 8.44 0.24
CA HIS A 157 4.99 8.78 -0.71
C HIS A 157 5.02 10.28 -1.04
N SER A 158 3.86 10.92 -0.96
CA SER A 158 3.67 12.34 -1.24
C SER A 158 3.47 13.11 0.05
N THR A 159 4.50 13.20 0.90
CA THR A 159 4.49 14.06 2.10
C THR A 159 4.64 15.55 1.76
N LEU A 160 4.11 15.98 0.61
CA LEU A 160 4.03 17.39 0.32
C LEU A 160 3.19 18.06 1.41
N GLU A 161 3.59 19.26 1.77
CA GLU A 161 2.83 20.07 2.68
C GLU A 161 1.41 20.24 2.10
N LYS A 162 0.41 19.76 2.85
CA LYS A 162 -0.98 19.74 2.39
C LYS A 162 -1.36 21.14 1.91
N LEU A 163 -1.93 21.21 0.72
CA LEU A 163 -2.53 22.45 0.24
C LEU A 163 -3.78 22.76 1.06
N PRO A 164 -4.13 24.04 1.25
CA PRO A 164 -5.36 24.42 1.90
C PRO A 164 -6.56 23.74 1.24
N THR A 165 -7.41 23.10 2.03
CA THR A 165 -8.70 22.57 1.59
C THR A 165 -9.82 23.36 2.24
N SER A 166 -11.05 23.24 1.71
CA SER A 166 -12.23 23.89 2.29
C SER A 166 -12.48 23.51 3.76
N SER A 167 -11.90 22.41 4.24
CA SER A 167 -11.94 21.97 5.64
C SER A 167 -10.92 22.63 6.57
N TRP A 168 -9.90 23.34 6.08
CA TRP A 168 -8.92 24.02 6.94
C TRP A 168 -9.55 25.14 7.76
N THR A 169 -9.07 25.42 8.96
CA THR A 169 -9.48 26.63 9.68
C THR A 169 -8.76 27.86 9.12
N LYS A 170 -9.27 29.07 9.41
CA LYS A 170 -8.55 30.32 9.09
C LYS A 170 -7.14 30.30 9.73
N GLY A 171 -7.02 29.77 10.95
CA GLY A 171 -5.74 29.63 11.64
C GLY A 171 -4.77 28.70 10.91
N ASP A 172 -5.25 27.57 10.39
CA ASP A 172 -4.41 26.64 9.62
C ASP A 172 -3.91 27.27 8.31
N MET A 173 -4.77 28.04 7.63
CA MET A 173 -4.42 28.74 6.37
C MET A 173 -3.36 29.82 6.63
N VAL A 174 -3.55 30.64 7.67
CA VAL A 174 -2.57 31.65 8.10
C VAL A 174 -1.23 31.00 8.49
N ALA A 175 -1.25 29.88 9.23
CA ALA A 175 -0.04 29.15 9.59
C ALA A 175 0.67 28.58 8.36
N GLY A 176 -0.08 28.09 7.37
CA GLY A 176 0.45 27.62 6.09
C GLY A 176 1.07 28.73 5.25
N LEU A 177 0.40 29.88 5.11
CA LEU A 177 0.91 31.04 4.37
C LEU A 177 2.19 31.58 5.02
N THR A 178 2.20 31.71 6.34
CA THR A 178 3.39 32.11 7.11
C THR A 178 4.56 31.14 6.88
N ARG A 179 4.33 29.82 6.94
CA ARG A 179 5.38 28.82 6.74
C ARG A 179 6.00 28.88 5.33
N ARG A 180 5.20 29.27 4.34
CA ARG A 180 5.61 29.44 2.94
C ARG A 180 6.17 30.83 2.62
N ASN A 181 6.23 31.72 3.62
CA ASN A 181 6.63 33.11 3.46
C ASN A 181 5.80 33.86 2.39
N ILE A 182 4.49 33.57 2.33
CA ILE A 182 3.53 34.24 1.44
C ILE A 182 2.91 35.40 2.21
N PRO A 183 3.03 36.66 1.74
CA PRO A 183 2.38 37.79 2.38
C PRO A 183 0.85 37.66 2.32
N PHE A 184 0.19 37.97 3.43
CA PHE A 184 -1.26 38.04 3.50
C PHE A 184 -1.67 39.14 4.48
N ASP A 185 -2.89 39.66 4.33
CA ASP A 185 -3.47 40.58 5.30
C ASP A 185 -4.23 39.78 6.38
N SER A 186 -3.88 39.99 7.64
CA SER A 186 -4.48 39.33 8.81
C SER A 186 -5.99 39.55 8.95
N THR A 187 -6.52 40.62 8.34
CA THR A 187 -7.94 40.97 8.36
C THR A 187 -8.78 40.12 7.40
N LEU A 188 -8.17 39.50 6.37
CA LEU A 188 -8.85 38.71 5.34
C LEU A 188 -9.67 37.56 5.92
N PHE A 189 -10.88 37.35 5.42
CA PHE A 189 -11.70 36.20 5.75
C PHE A 189 -11.12 34.92 5.15
N LYS A 190 -11.51 33.76 5.67
CA LYS A 190 -11.03 32.46 5.20
C LYS A 190 -11.10 32.26 3.67
N PRO A 191 -12.16 32.73 2.95
CA PRO A 191 -12.22 32.60 1.49
C PRO A 191 -11.28 33.55 0.72
N GLU A 192 -10.72 34.55 1.41
CA GLU A 192 -9.85 35.59 0.84
C GLU A 192 -8.36 35.31 1.12
N LEU A 193 -8.06 34.27 1.91
CA LEU A 193 -6.71 33.75 2.21
C LEU A 193 -6.35 32.58 1.27
#